data_AF-A0A7H9HU35-F1
#
_entry.id   AF-A0A7H9HU35-F1
#
_cell.length_a   1.000
_cell.length_b   1.000
_cell.length_c   1.000
_cell.angle_alpha   90.00
_cell.angle_beta   90.00
_cell.angle_gamma   90.00
#
_symmetry.space_group_name_H-M   'P 1'
#
loop_
_entity.id
_entity.type
_entity.pdbx_description
1 polymer ?
#
loop_
_entity_poly.entity_id
_entity_poly.type
_entity_poly.pdbx_seq_one_letter_code
_entity_poly.pdbx_strand_id
1 'polypeptide(L)'
;MKQRRTMSGDPKFIGGLVKGTKVFLANGETVPIENIKKGDEVLTSGGGSAKVDEVLSDDDHDLVTIRQKTRHYAHLYDPSMREPYGIREMKCSKRQPLVLSTKQRIKIDKDNRSEGFRKVSVSQLADHQTKDGRIIKIIKDTCRRFPLATKAPEIIDYVKPMLSEGRCFSWQCEARDLELVNKRDQAGTRMLLQPISIEIPVLGPWLKEHFKIEITAQQLEAMAWLLGFWIGDGCKDGARLALNIDDDDVNTRLEENAKVWGMTLRTKRQKGSKGAVGSLHTYTGKKRHLNKNNPLVKVLKGLRFYRNGRINGLKNVPLFMQTEEIVVREAFLAGLIDSDGHCCIQDGSIRVEIKTVYLPVRDGIKFIGRSLGLTVSTSFLGAHFNVRRGKHHNNTWIFYLYGGTNHETFRSILNRCSCERKRNPKIQYRRDRDFQEFGSDYQSEENEYDPEDDDDLSNIMESFEDDAEEQEDCTFNFGKLRFEIIQGRKGKVIGLVLSDTSNRTFVTDDLIVCASAELSTESRTDFETRCLSCTKAAASKWRKVPWLGDVFDRLCNACWLSFSRTHMRCSNDTCNYVFRKSEVATRRCKRCGSSPRQG
;
A
#
# COMPACT_ATOMS: atom_id res chain seq x y z
N MET A 1 -18.49 -48.28 -29.26
CA MET A 1 -17.51 -47.30 -28.74
C MET A 1 -17.67 -45.99 -29.49
N LYS A 2 -18.28 -44.96 -28.90
CA LYS A 2 -18.21 -43.59 -29.42
C LYS A 2 -17.20 -42.84 -28.55
N GLN A 3 -16.00 -42.59 -29.09
CA GLN A 3 -15.03 -41.69 -28.47
C GLN A 3 -15.66 -40.30 -28.37
N ARG A 4 -15.92 -39.85 -27.14
CA ARG A 4 -16.22 -38.44 -26.88
C ARG A 4 -14.92 -37.67 -27.11
N ARG A 5 -14.89 -36.86 -28.17
CA ARG A 5 -13.90 -35.78 -28.35
C ARG A 5 -13.87 -34.95 -27.06
N THR A 6 -12.76 -35.02 -26.34
CA THR A 6 -12.35 -33.98 -25.40
C THR A 6 -12.16 -32.70 -26.22
N MET A 7 -13.05 -31.73 -26.07
CA MET A 7 -12.79 -30.39 -26.60
C MET A 7 -11.63 -29.82 -25.80
N SER A 8 -10.45 -29.74 -26.41
CA SER A 8 -9.36 -28.88 -25.95
C SER A 8 -9.88 -27.45 -26.06
N GLY A 9 -10.38 -26.89 -24.96
CA GLY A 9 -10.70 -25.48 -24.88
C GLY A 9 -9.40 -24.69 -25.01
N ASP A 10 -9.43 -23.61 -25.80
CA ASP A 10 -8.33 -22.64 -25.84
C ASP A 10 -7.95 -22.23 -24.41
N PRO A 11 -6.65 -22.05 -24.10
CA PRO A 11 -6.21 -21.68 -22.77
C PRO A 11 -6.90 -20.36 -22.34
N LYS A 12 -7.80 -20.46 -21.37
CA LYS A 12 -8.38 -19.27 -20.73
C LYS A 12 -7.37 -18.72 -19.73
N PHE A 13 -6.96 -17.47 -19.91
CA PHE A 13 -6.03 -16.87 -18.98
C PHE A 13 -6.71 -16.42 -17.68
N ILE A 14 -5.91 -16.36 -16.62
CA ILE A 14 -6.31 -16.08 -15.26
C ILE A 14 -5.83 -14.68 -14.92
N GLY A 15 -6.75 -13.85 -14.41
CA GLY A 15 -6.44 -12.49 -13.99
C GLY A 15 -6.57 -11.48 -15.12
N GLY A 16 -6.18 -10.25 -14.82
CA GLY A 16 -6.26 -9.11 -15.72
C GLY A 16 -6.86 -7.87 -15.05
N LEU A 17 -6.43 -6.72 -15.55
CA LEU A 17 -6.88 -5.39 -15.15
C LEU A 17 -7.85 -4.83 -16.19
N VAL A 18 -8.70 -3.89 -15.80
CA VAL A 18 -9.66 -3.28 -16.74
C VAL A 18 -8.98 -2.28 -17.68
N LYS A 19 -9.62 -2.01 -18.82
CA LYS A 19 -9.23 -0.94 -19.73
C LYS A 19 -9.06 0.40 -19.00
N GLY A 20 -8.01 1.15 -19.33
CA GLY A 20 -7.70 2.47 -18.77
C GLY A 20 -6.81 2.43 -17.53
N THR A 21 -6.59 1.26 -16.91
CA THR A 21 -5.58 1.12 -15.86
C THR A 21 -4.21 1.42 -16.45
N LYS A 22 -3.46 2.35 -15.84
CA LYS A 22 -2.13 2.71 -16.32
C LYS A 22 -1.05 1.90 -15.62
N VAL A 23 -0.03 1.53 -16.37
CA VAL A 23 1.11 0.73 -15.93
C VAL A 23 2.38 1.54 -16.19
N PHE A 24 3.34 1.45 -15.28
CA PHE A 24 4.67 2.00 -15.49
C PHE A 24 5.46 1.14 -16.46
N LEU A 25 6.03 1.79 -17.47
CA LEU A 25 7.10 1.24 -18.27
C LEU A 25 8.44 1.42 -17.55
N ALA A 26 9.43 0.62 -17.94
CA ALA A 26 10.79 0.70 -17.40
C ALA A 26 11.46 2.06 -17.64
N ASN A 27 11.04 2.79 -18.67
CA ASN A 27 11.48 4.14 -18.98
C ASN A 27 10.77 5.23 -18.16
N GLY A 28 9.97 4.88 -17.15
CA GLY A 28 9.25 5.79 -16.25
C GLY A 28 7.97 6.41 -16.82
N GLU A 29 7.63 6.15 -18.08
CA GLU A 29 6.34 6.57 -18.64
C GLU A 29 5.20 5.71 -18.09
N THR A 30 3.99 6.27 -18.04
CA THR A 30 2.78 5.52 -17.69
C THR A 30 1.88 5.39 -18.91
N VAL A 31 1.53 4.15 -19.24
CA VAL A 31 0.74 3.84 -20.44
C VAL A 31 -0.51 3.04 -20.03
N PRO A 32 -1.70 3.33 -20.60
CA PRO A 32 -2.88 2.51 -20.39
C PRO A 32 -2.61 1.04 -20.79
N ILE A 33 -3.10 0.08 -20.01
CA ILE A 33 -2.81 -1.34 -20.19
C ILE A 33 -3.21 -1.86 -21.57
N GLU A 34 -4.26 -1.32 -22.18
CA GLU A 34 -4.68 -1.66 -23.55
C GLU A 34 -3.70 -1.25 -24.65
N ASN A 35 -2.76 -0.35 -24.34
CA ASN A 35 -1.78 0.14 -25.31
C ASN A 35 -0.43 -0.57 -25.17
N ILE A 36 -0.27 -1.43 -24.15
CA ILE A 36 0.93 -2.24 -23.94
C ILE A 36 0.95 -3.36 -24.98
N LYS A 37 2.14 -3.63 -25.54
CA LYS A 37 2.36 -4.61 -26.59
C LYS A 37 3.39 -5.64 -26.15
N LYS A 38 3.36 -6.80 -26.82
CA LYS A 38 4.44 -7.77 -26.74
C LYS A 38 5.77 -7.10 -27.07
N GLY A 39 6.76 -7.28 -26.21
CA GLY A 39 8.08 -6.71 -26.33
C GLY A 39 8.30 -5.43 -25.53
N ASP A 40 7.24 -4.77 -25.05
CA ASP A 40 7.37 -3.63 -24.14
C ASP A 40 8.01 -4.06 -22.81
N GLU A 41 8.72 -3.15 -22.16
CA GLU A 41 9.32 -3.37 -20.85
C GLU A 41 8.57 -2.61 -19.77
N VAL A 42 8.00 -3.35 -18.81
CA VAL A 42 7.28 -2.81 -17.66
C VAL A 42 8.17 -2.72 -16.43
N LEU A 43 7.89 -1.73 -15.56
CA LEU A 43 8.58 -1.59 -14.28
C LEU A 43 8.12 -2.67 -13.31
N THR A 44 9.07 -3.40 -12.74
CA THR A 44 8.82 -4.47 -11.76
C THR A 44 8.85 -3.96 -10.32
N SER A 45 8.36 -4.76 -9.37
CA SER A 45 8.43 -4.43 -7.94
C SER A 45 9.85 -4.33 -7.38
N GLY A 46 10.87 -4.80 -8.09
CA GLY A 46 12.27 -4.70 -7.67
C GLY A 46 12.97 -3.43 -8.18
N GLY A 47 12.28 -2.57 -8.93
CA GLY A 47 12.89 -1.42 -9.61
C GLY A 47 13.55 -1.74 -10.95
N GLY A 48 13.69 -3.02 -11.29
CA GLY A 48 14.15 -3.47 -12.62
C GLY A 48 13.02 -3.50 -13.66
N SER A 49 13.33 -3.98 -14.86
CA SER A 49 12.35 -4.15 -15.95
C SER A 49 11.99 -5.62 -16.19
N ALA A 50 10.79 -5.87 -16.70
CA ALA A 50 10.36 -7.16 -17.22
C ALA A 50 9.73 -6.99 -18.60
N LYS A 51 10.09 -7.87 -19.52
CA LYS A 51 9.55 -7.87 -20.88
C LYS A 51 8.18 -8.53 -20.92
N VAL A 52 7.27 -7.92 -21.66
CA VAL A 52 5.94 -8.46 -21.93
C VAL A 52 6.05 -9.52 -23.04
N ASP A 53 5.81 -10.78 -22.69
CA ASP A 53 5.83 -11.90 -23.63
C ASP A 53 4.51 -12.03 -24.39
N GLU A 54 3.41 -11.74 -23.72
CA GLU A 54 2.06 -11.85 -24.26
C GLU A 54 1.10 -10.87 -23.60
N VAL A 55 0.15 -10.37 -24.37
CA VAL A 55 -0.96 -9.53 -23.90
C VAL A 55 -2.24 -10.27 -24.22
N LEU A 56 -3.00 -10.58 -23.18
CA LEU A 56 -4.19 -11.41 -23.24
C LEU A 56 -5.42 -10.56 -22.93
N SER A 57 -6.56 -10.85 -23.57
CA SER A 57 -7.81 -10.14 -23.28
C SER A 57 -9.03 -11.05 -23.35
N ASP A 58 -9.95 -10.92 -22.40
CA ASP A 58 -11.23 -11.65 -22.34
C ASP A 58 -12.32 -10.69 -21.86
N ASP A 59 -13.50 -10.79 -22.47
CA ASP A 59 -14.64 -9.89 -22.31
C ASP A 59 -15.62 -10.30 -21.19
N ASP A 60 -15.51 -11.53 -20.64
CA ASP A 60 -16.51 -12.10 -19.70
C ASP A 60 -15.95 -12.48 -18.32
N HIS A 61 -15.29 -11.54 -17.64
CA HIS A 61 -14.80 -11.75 -16.26
C HIS A 61 -15.66 -11.09 -15.20
N ASP A 62 -15.92 -11.78 -14.09
CA ASP A 62 -16.44 -11.16 -12.88
C ASP A 62 -15.42 -10.17 -12.31
N LEU A 63 -15.78 -8.90 -12.20
CA LEU A 63 -14.85 -7.86 -11.75
C LEU A 63 -15.00 -7.57 -10.26
N VAL A 64 -13.91 -7.09 -9.67
CA VAL A 64 -13.87 -6.48 -8.35
C VAL A 64 -13.09 -5.18 -8.41
N THR A 65 -13.46 -4.25 -7.54
CA THR A 65 -12.69 -3.04 -7.29
C THR A 65 -12.01 -3.19 -5.93
N ILE A 66 -10.69 -3.11 -5.94
CA ILE A 66 -9.88 -3.06 -4.73
C ILE A 66 -9.60 -1.60 -4.42
N ARG A 67 -10.15 -1.13 -3.30
CA ARG A 67 -10.12 0.27 -2.91
C ARG A 67 -9.39 0.44 -1.59
N GLN A 68 -8.56 1.47 -1.49
CA GLN A 68 -7.96 1.86 -0.22
C GLN A 68 -9.03 2.17 0.84
N LYS A 69 -8.93 1.52 2.00
CA LYS A 69 -9.74 1.89 3.16
C LYS A 69 -9.29 3.24 3.71
N THR A 70 -10.24 4.12 3.95
CA THR A 70 -9.98 5.42 4.56
C THR A 70 -10.81 5.61 5.83
N ARG A 71 -10.41 6.56 6.66
CA ARG A 71 -11.21 7.05 7.80
C ARG A 71 -11.97 8.33 7.46
N HIS A 72 -12.01 8.74 6.20
CA HIS A 72 -12.73 9.94 5.79
C HIS A 72 -14.22 9.62 5.64
N TYR A 73 -15.05 10.23 6.49
CA TYR A 73 -16.50 10.07 6.46
C TYR A 73 -17.26 11.40 6.37
N ALA A 74 -16.57 12.54 6.51
CA ALA A 74 -17.22 13.86 6.52
C ALA A 74 -18.12 14.12 5.29
N HIS A 75 -17.67 13.73 4.10
CA HIS A 75 -18.41 13.84 2.84
C HIS A 75 -19.70 13.00 2.79
N LEU A 76 -19.86 12.00 3.67
CA LEU A 76 -21.08 11.21 3.77
C LEU A 76 -22.19 11.96 4.53
N TYR A 77 -21.82 12.95 5.35
CA TYR A 77 -22.75 13.68 6.22
C TYR A 77 -22.90 15.15 5.82
N ASP A 78 -21.90 15.73 5.16
CA ASP A 78 -21.89 17.13 4.71
C ASP A 78 -21.69 17.20 3.18
N PRO A 79 -22.72 17.58 2.40
CA PRO A 79 -22.64 17.72 0.95
C PRO A 79 -21.64 18.77 0.44
N SER A 80 -21.23 19.72 1.30
CA SER A 80 -20.21 20.72 0.96
C SER A 80 -18.78 20.16 0.99
N MET A 81 -18.61 19.02 1.66
CA MET A 81 -17.32 18.32 1.76
C MET A 81 -17.08 17.47 0.53
N ARG A 82 -15.84 17.48 0.04
CA ARG A 82 -15.46 16.67 -1.13
C ARG A 82 -15.16 15.24 -0.73
N GLU A 83 -15.39 14.31 -1.67
CA GLU A 83 -14.87 12.97 -1.57
C GLU A 83 -13.35 12.98 -1.35
N PRO A 84 -12.79 11.97 -0.65
CA PRO A 84 -11.38 11.98 -0.31
C PRO A 84 -10.53 11.90 -1.57
N TYR A 85 -9.56 12.80 -1.67
CA TYR A 85 -8.69 12.88 -2.84
C TYR A 85 -7.54 11.89 -2.76
N GLY A 86 -7.17 11.32 -3.91
CA GLY A 86 -5.99 10.48 -4.04
C GLY A 86 -6.14 9.09 -3.44
N ILE A 87 -7.36 8.62 -3.15
CA ILE A 87 -7.59 7.21 -2.79
C ILE A 87 -7.01 6.31 -3.89
N ARG A 88 -6.21 5.32 -3.50
CA ARG A 88 -5.71 4.31 -4.45
C ARG A 88 -6.81 3.31 -4.76
N GLU A 89 -7.02 3.02 -6.04
CA GLU A 89 -8.03 2.08 -6.50
C GLU A 89 -7.51 1.27 -7.69
N MET A 90 -7.82 -0.02 -7.70
CA MET A 90 -7.54 -0.91 -8.83
C MET A 90 -8.76 -1.77 -9.11
N LYS A 91 -9.20 -1.81 -10.36
CA LYS A 91 -10.29 -2.68 -10.79
C LYS A 91 -9.73 -3.84 -11.63
N CYS A 92 -10.07 -5.05 -11.25
CA CYS A 92 -9.48 -6.27 -11.83
C CYS A 92 -10.49 -7.41 -11.87
N SER A 93 -10.12 -8.49 -12.55
CA SER A 93 -10.80 -9.78 -12.48
C SER A 93 -10.80 -10.31 -11.04
N LYS A 94 -11.86 -11.01 -10.63
CA LYS A 94 -11.88 -11.83 -9.40
C LYS A 94 -10.75 -12.85 -9.32
N ARG A 95 -10.25 -13.25 -10.49
CA ARG A 95 -9.14 -14.20 -10.62
C ARG A 95 -7.76 -13.54 -10.63
N GLN A 96 -7.68 -12.21 -10.59
CA GLN A 96 -6.39 -11.51 -10.53
C GLN A 96 -5.64 -11.93 -9.26
N PRO A 97 -4.41 -12.47 -9.37
CA PRO A 97 -3.57 -12.68 -8.21
C PRO A 97 -3.14 -11.34 -7.62
N LEU A 98 -3.32 -11.20 -6.32
CA LEU A 98 -2.96 -10.02 -5.55
C LEU A 98 -1.66 -10.29 -4.81
N VAL A 99 -0.75 -9.31 -4.83
CA VAL A 99 0.50 -9.38 -4.07
C VAL A 99 0.27 -8.77 -2.69
N LEU A 100 0.38 -9.60 -1.66
CA LEU A 100 -0.08 -9.31 -0.32
C LEU A 100 1.02 -9.47 0.72
N SER A 101 0.90 -8.72 1.81
CA SER A 101 1.70 -8.89 3.02
C SER A 101 0.82 -9.02 4.25
N THR A 102 1.16 -9.93 5.14
CA THR A 102 0.44 -10.14 6.42
C THR A 102 1.43 -10.27 7.55
N LYS A 103 1.33 -9.40 8.56
CA LYS A 103 2.15 -9.51 9.78
C LYS A 103 1.84 -10.85 10.46
N GLN A 104 2.88 -11.63 10.72
CA GLN A 104 2.78 -12.85 11.49
C GLN A 104 2.33 -12.51 12.91
N ARG A 105 1.32 -13.24 13.40
CA ARG A 105 0.79 -13.06 14.74
C ARG A 105 1.13 -14.27 15.58
N ILE A 106 1.46 -13.97 16.83
CA ILE A 106 1.61 -14.95 17.88
C ILE A 106 0.66 -14.52 18.98
N LYS A 107 -0.17 -15.44 19.42
CA LYS A 107 -1.16 -15.20 20.46
C LYS A 107 -1.07 -16.27 21.51
N ILE A 108 -0.96 -15.85 22.77
CA ILE A 108 -1.00 -16.73 23.93
C ILE A 108 -2.27 -16.37 24.70
N ASP A 109 -3.23 -17.29 24.74
CA ASP A 109 -4.50 -17.10 25.44
C ASP A 109 -4.69 -18.16 26.52
N LYS A 110 -5.42 -17.86 27.59
CA LYS A 110 -5.97 -18.91 28.47
C LYS A 110 -6.95 -19.77 27.67
N ASP A 111 -6.89 -21.10 27.82
CA ASP A 111 -7.82 -21.98 27.11
C ASP A 111 -9.15 -22.07 27.86
N ASN A 112 -10.14 -21.30 27.39
CA ASN A 112 -11.48 -21.28 27.99
C ASN A 112 -12.21 -22.64 27.98
N ARG A 113 -11.70 -23.65 27.25
CA ARG A 113 -12.32 -24.98 27.17
C ARG A 113 -11.68 -26.00 28.11
N SER A 114 -10.56 -25.68 28.75
CA SER A 114 -9.81 -26.60 29.60
C SER A 114 -9.08 -25.82 30.67
N GLU A 115 -9.61 -25.83 31.89
CA GLU A 115 -8.93 -25.26 33.06
C GLU A 115 -7.50 -25.83 33.15
N GLY A 116 -6.51 -24.98 33.43
CA GLY A 116 -5.12 -25.40 33.57
C GLY A 116 -4.26 -25.35 32.29
N PHE A 117 -4.80 -24.94 31.14
CA PHE A 117 -4.04 -24.79 29.89
C PHE A 117 -4.06 -23.38 29.32
N ARG A 118 -2.98 -23.02 28.63
CA ARG A 118 -2.92 -21.90 27.68
C ARG A 118 -2.82 -22.43 26.25
N LYS A 119 -3.36 -21.67 25.32
CA LYS A 119 -3.32 -21.92 23.89
C LYS A 119 -2.37 -20.93 23.24
N VAL A 120 -1.32 -21.45 22.60
CA VAL A 120 -0.40 -20.67 21.76
C VAL A 120 -0.83 -20.85 20.31
N SER A 121 -1.20 -19.76 19.65
CA SER A 121 -1.61 -19.73 18.24
C SER A 121 -0.58 -18.92 17.45
N VAL A 122 -0.01 -19.53 16.41
CA VAL A 122 0.98 -18.90 15.53
C VAL A 122 0.40 -18.90 14.12
N SER A 123 0.25 -17.72 13.52
CA SER A 123 -0.19 -17.63 12.14
C SER A 123 0.93 -18.11 11.20
N GLN A 124 0.57 -18.96 10.24
CA GLN A 124 1.46 -19.57 9.25
C GLN A 124 0.81 -19.59 7.86
N LEU A 125 1.63 -19.59 6.81
CA LEU A 125 1.16 -19.85 5.46
C LEU A 125 0.96 -21.36 5.28
N ALA A 126 -0.26 -21.78 4.93
CA ALA A 126 -0.62 -23.18 4.82
C ALA A 126 -1.48 -23.44 3.60
N ASP A 127 -1.38 -24.67 3.09
CA ASP A 127 -2.18 -25.10 1.95
C ASP A 127 -3.67 -25.23 2.35
N HIS A 128 -4.55 -24.87 1.43
CA HIS A 128 -6.00 -24.92 1.57
C HIS A 128 -6.62 -25.38 0.27
N GLN A 129 -7.46 -26.39 0.35
CA GLN A 129 -8.23 -26.85 -0.80
C GLN A 129 -9.53 -26.05 -0.92
N THR A 130 -9.68 -25.34 -2.03
CA THR A 130 -10.86 -24.53 -2.34
C THR A 130 -12.05 -25.40 -2.76
N LYS A 131 -13.25 -24.83 -2.78
CA LYS A 131 -14.48 -25.55 -3.21
C LYS A 131 -14.41 -26.03 -4.67
N ASP A 132 -13.64 -25.36 -5.52
CA ASP A 132 -13.39 -25.73 -6.91
C ASP A 132 -12.21 -26.70 -7.07
N GLY A 133 -11.62 -27.18 -5.97
CA GLY A 133 -10.61 -28.24 -5.95
C GLY A 133 -9.17 -27.78 -6.11
N ARG A 134 -8.92 -26.47 -6.27
CA ARG A 134 -7.57 -25.89 -6.31
C ARG A 134 -6.91 -25.99 -4.93
N ILE A 135 -5.59 -26.15 -4.89
CA ILE A 135 -4.80 -26.02 -3.67
C ILE A 135 -4.16 -24.63 -3.70
N ILE A 136 -4.54 -23.78 -2.76
CA ILE A 136 -4.02 -22.42 -2.61
C ILE A 136 -3.27 -22.28 -1.29
N LYS A 137 -2.33 -21.34 -1.21
CA LYS A 137 -1.67 -20.96 0.06
C LYS A 137 -2.42 -19.79 0.70
N ILE A 138 -2.85 -19.96 1.95
CA ILE A 138 -3.51 -18.90 2.74
C ILE A 138 -2.97 -18.88 4.17
N ILE A 139 -3.16 -17.76 4.87
CA ILE A 139 -2.79 -17.64 6.28
C ILE A 139 -3.77 -18.44 7.15
N LYS A 140 -3.24 -19.29 8.03
CA LYS A 140 -3.97 -20.05 9.04
C LYS A 140 -3.24 -20.04 10.38
N ASP A 141 -3.98 -20.14 11.47
CA ASP A 141 -3.40 -20.27 12.81
C ASP A 141 -3.08 -21.73 13.13
N THR A 142 -1.81 -22.04 13.35
CA THR A 142 -1.37 -23.29 13.96
C THR A 142 -1.41 -23.15 15.47
N CYS A 143 -2.14 -24.03 16.13
CA CYS A 143 -2.43 -23.92 17.55
C CYS A 143 -1.84 -25.10 18.32
N ARG A 144 -1.14 -24.81 19.43
CA ARG A 144 -0.69 -25.80 20.41
C ARG A 144 -1.13 -25.41 21.82
N ARG A 145 -1.46 -26.41 22.62
CA ARG A 145 -1.84 -26.24 24.03
C ARG A 145 -0.64 -26.54 24.91
N PHE A 146 -0.47 -25.73 25.95
CA PHE A 146 0.56 -25.88 26.97
C PHE A 146 -0.10 -25.80 28.35
N PRO A 147 0.33 -26.60 29.33
CA PRO A 147 -0.04 -26.38 30.72
C PRO A 147 0.29 -24.94 31.18
N LEU A 148 -0.52 -24.40 32.11
CA LEU A 148 -0.24 -23.08 32.72
C LEU A 148 1.11 -23.05 33.45
N ALA A 149 1.59 -24.19 33.95
CA ALA A 149 2.89 -24.33 34.62
C ALA A 149 4.11 -24.35 33.66
N THR A 150 3.91 -24.47 32.34
CA THR A 150 5.01 -24.46 31.36
C THR A 150 5.86 -23.18 31.48
N LYS A 151 7.17 -23.26 31.30
CA LYS A 151 8.01 -22.06 31.38
C LYS A 151 8.08 -21.34 30.04
N ALA A 152 8.37 -20.03 30.07
CA ALA A 152 8.52 -19.21 28.87
C ALA A 152 9.48 -19.79 27.80
N PRO A 153 10.67 -20.32 28.15
CA PRO A 153 11.60 -20.87 27.16
C PRO A 153 11.02 -22.00 26.31
N GLU A 154 10.20 -22.88 26.90
CA GLU A 154 9.57 -23.98 26.16
C GLU A 154 8.58 -23.49 25.10
N ILE A 155 7.90 -22.37 25.37
CA ILE A 155 6.99 -21.73 24.42
C ILE A 155 7.80 -21.04 23.32
N ILE A 156 8.90 -20.38 23.68
CA ILE A 156 9.81 -19.74 22.74
C ILE A 156 10.40 -20.78 21.78
N ASP A 157 10.89 -21.92 22.28
CA ASP A 157 11.45 -22.99 21.45
C ASP A 157 10.43 -23.60 20.48
N TYR A 158 9.14 -23.64 20.88
CA TYR A 158 8.07 -24.06 19.99
C TYR A 158 7.78 -23.03 18.87
N VAL A 159 7.84 -21.75 19.22
CA VAL A 159 7.52 -20.63 18.32
C VAL A 159 8.66 -20.32 17.35
N LYS A 160 9.91 -20.33 17.83
CA LYS A 160 11.12 -19.94 17.11
C LYS A 160 11.25 -20.57 15.70
N PRO A 161 11.06 -21.89 15.51
CA PRO A 161 11.16 -22.49 14.18
C PRO A 161 10.02 -22.11 13.22
N MET A 162 8.96 -21.47 13.73
CA MET A 162 7.80 -21.03 12.93
C MET A 162 7.89 -19.56 12.51
N LEU A 163 8.91 -18.84 12.94
CA LEU A 163 9.04 -17.41 12.66
C LEU A 163 9.38 -17.15 11.20
N SER A 164 8.64 -16.21 10.61
CA SER A 164 8.94 -15.65 9.31
C SER A 164 9.97 -14.53 9.43
N GLU A 165 10.80 -14.41 8.40
CA GLU A 165 11.71 -13.27 8.22
C GLU A 165 10.94 -11.95 8.29
N GLY A 166 11.45 -10.98 9.06
CA GLY A 166 10.77 -9.70 9.30
C GLY A 166 9.37 -9.82 9.92
N ARG A 167 9.01 -10.99 10.47
CA ARG A 167 7.70 -11.29 11.08
C ARG A 167 6.53 -10.98 10.16
N CYS A 168 6.71 -11.16 8.86
CA CYS A 168 5.69 -10.91 7.84
C CYS A 168 5.74 -12.00 6.76
N PHE A 169 4.56 -12.41 6.29
CA PHE A 169 4.45 -13.23 5.10
C PHE A 169 4.26 -12.34 3.88
N SER A 170 5.09 -12.51 2.85
CA SER A 170 4.82 -12.06 1.49
C SER A 170 4.19 -13.23 0.73
N TRP A 171 2.99 -13.04 0.18
CA TRP A 171 2.23 -14.12 -0.43
C TRP A 171 1.28 -13.59 -1.50
N GLN A 172 0.72 -14.51 -2.30
CA GLN A 172 -0.23 -14.19 -3.36
C GLN A 172 -1.48 -15.06 -3.26
N CYS A 173 -2.63 -14.48 -3.62
CA CYS A 173 -3.84 -15.23 -3.87
C CYS A 173 -4.77 -14.50 -4.84
N GLU A 174 -5.66 -15.22 -5.50
CA GLU A 174 -6.70 -14.59 -6.33
C GLU A 174 -7.61 -13.71 -5.46
N ALA A 175 -8.11 -12.61 -6.01
CA ALA A 175 -8.99 -11.68 -5.29
C ALA A 175 -10.26 -12.37 -4.72
N ARG A 176 -10.80 -13.39 -5.40
CA ARG A 176 -11.94 -14.18 -4.90
C ARG A 176 -11.61 -15.05 -3.69
N ASP A 177 -10.36 -15.48 -3.54
CA ASP A 177 -9.96 -16.41 -2.49
C ASP A 177 -9.68 -15.71 -1.16
N LEU A 178 -9.58 -14.38 -1.17
CA LEU A 178 -9.41 -13.59 0.05
C LEU A 178 -10.52 -13.85 1.08
N GLU A 179 -11.73 -14.19 0.64
CA GLU A 179 -12.85 -14.54 1.54
C GLU A 179 -12.59 -15.80 2.40
N LEU A 180 -11.64 -16.65 1.98
CA LEU A 180 -11.25 -17.88 2.68
C LEU A 180 -10.29 -17.61 3.84
N VAL A 181 -9.61 -16.46 3.83
CA VAL A 181 -8.77 -16.01 4.94
C VAL A 181 -9.67 -15.60 6.10
N ASN A 182 -9.30 -15.94 7.33
CA ASN A 182 -10.12 -15.54 8.48
C ASN A 182 -10.15 -14.00 8.64
N LYS A 183 -11.23 -13.45 9.23
CA LYS A 183 -11.43 -12.00 9.35
C LYS A 183 -10.28 -11.27 10.07
N ARG A 184 -9.61 -11.93 11.01
CA ARG A 184 -8.53 -11.33 11.80
C ARG A 184 -7.28 -11.14 10.94
N ASP A 185 -6.92 -12.16 10.17
CA ASP A 185 -5.78 -12.12 9.26
C ASP A 185 -6.06 -11.23 8.06
N GLN A 186 -7.28 -11.25 7.52
CA GLN A 186 -7.72 -10.25 6.53
C GLN A 186 -7.53 -8.82 7.04
N ALA A 187 -7.90 -8.53 8.29
CA ALA A 187 -7.68 -7.21 8.89
C ALA A 187 -6.19 -6.84 9.06
N GLY A 188 -5.31 -7.84 9.15
CA GLY A 188 -3.85 -7.70 9.14
C GLY A 188 -3.21 -7.67 7.75
N THR A 189 -3.93 -8.13 6.71
CA THR A 189 -3.44 -8.25 5.34
C THR A 189 -3.40 -6.88 4.65
N ARG A 190 -2.35 -6.63 3.88
CA ARG A 190 -2.09 -5.37 3.16
C ARG A 190 -1.71 -5.68 1.73
N MET A 191 -2.08 -4.81 0.79
CA MET A 191 -1.46 -4.82 -0.54
C MET A 191 -0.12 -4.09 -0.49
N LEU A 192 0.81 -4.50 -1.34
CA LEU A 192 2.11 -3.84 -1.47
C LEU A 192 2.04 -2.65 -2.43
N LEU A 193 2.71 -1.57 -2.04
CA LEU A 193 2.90 -0.38 -2.84
C LEU A 193 4.38 -0.21 -3.15
N GLN A 194 4.74 0.01 -4.41
CA GLN A 194 6.12 0.15 -4.84
C GLN A 194 6.54 1.62 -4.93
N PRO A 195 7.50 2.09 -4.13
CA PRO A 195 8.16 3.37 -4.37
C PRO A 195 8.89 3.35 -5.72
N ILE A 196 9.04 4.51 -6.35
CA ILE A 196 9.69 4.59 -7.66
C ILE A 196 11.19 4.76 -7.43
N SER A 197 11.92 3.66 -7.56
CA SER A 197 13.38 3.61 -7.46
C SER A 197 14.10 4.00 -8.75
N ILE A 198 13.44 3.89 -9.92
CA ILE A 198 14.04 4.36 -11.18
C ILE A 198 14.24 5.88 -11.14
N GLU A 199 15.44 6.31 -11.56
CA GLU A 199 15.84 7.71 -11.64
C GLU A 199 16.07 8.09 -13.10
N ILE A 200 15.34 9.08 -13.57
CA ILE A 200 15.41 9.65 -14.92
C ILE A 200 15.77 11.12 -14.74
N PRO A 201 17.06 11.45 -14.78
CA PRO A 201 17.54 12.80 -14.58
C PRO A 201 16.97 13.78 -15.61
N VAL A 202 16.22 14.79 -15.18
CA VAL A 202 15.76 15.89 -16.04
C VAL A 202 16.36 17.21 -15.59
N LEU A 203 16.32 17.51 -14.28
CA LEU A 203 16.81 18.77 -13.74
C LEU A 203 18.30 18.96 -14.00
N GLY A 204 19.15 18.00 -13.62
CA GLY A 204 20.61 18.08 -13.80
C GLY A 204 21.02 18.32 -15.26
N PRO A 205 20.61 17.44 -16.21
CA PRO A 205 20.89 17.62 -17.62
C PRO A 205 20.38 18.95 -18.18
N TRP A 206 19.16 19.36 -17.80
CA TRP A 206 18.60 20.64 -18.25
C TRP A 206 19.42 21.83 -17.77
N LEU A 207 19.86 21.83 -16.51
CA LEU A 207 20.71 22.87 -15.94
C LEU A 207 22.06 22.95 -16.67
N LYS A 208 22.72 21.80 -16.89
CA LYS A 208 23.98 21.70 -17.63
C LYS A 208 23.85 22.30 -19.02
N GLU A 209 22.81 21.91 -19.75
CA GLU A 209 22.58 22.38 -21.11
C GLU A 209 22.28 23.88 -21.18
N HIS A 210 21.46 24.41 -20.27
CA HIS A 210 20.98 25.80 -20.33
C HIS A 210 21.96 26.82 -19.75
N PHE A 211 22.78 26.41 -18.79
CA PHE A 211 23.78 27.28 -18.16
C PHE A 211 25.19 27.06 -18.69
N LYS A 212 25.42 26.00 -19.48
CA LYS A 212 26.73 25.67 -20.08
C LYS A 212 27.83 25.52 -19.03
N ILE A 213 27.48 24.89 -17.90
CA ILE A 213 28.37 24.58 -16.79
C ILE A 213 28.19 23.11 -16.42
N GLU A 214 29.22 22.49 -15.86
CA GLU A 214 29.04 21.23 -15.12
C GLU A 214 28.26 21.50 -13.84
N ILE A 215 27.40 20.56 -13.46
CA ILE A 215 26.51 20.69 -12.30
C ILE A 215 27.04 19.81 -11.18
N THR A 216 27.41 20.43 -10.06
CA THR A 216 27.79 19.71 -8.85
C THR A 216 26.56 19.21 -8.09
N ALA A 217 26.72 18.19 -7.23
CA ALA A 217 25.64 17.72 -6.36
C ALA A 217 25.04 18.84 -5.49
N GLN A 218 25.89 19.74 -4.97
CA GLN A 218 25.46 20.91 -4.20
C GLN A 218 24.61 21.88 -5.04
N GLN A 219 24.99 22.14 -6.30
CA GLN A 219 24.21 23.00 -7.20
C GLN A 219 22.85 22.39 -7.53
N LEU A 220 22.83 21.09 -7.80
CA LEU A 220 21.60 20.33 -8.07
C LEU A 220 20.64 20.37 -6.88
N GLU A 221 21.13 20.03 -5.68
CA GLU A 221 20.35 20.08 -4.44
C GLU A 221 19.86 21.51 -4.15
N ALA A 222 20.72 22.51 -4.27
CA ALA A 222 20.36 23.91 -4.05
C ALA A 222 19.24 24.37 -4.98
N MET A 223 19.28 24.02 -6.27
CA MET A 223 18.20 24.35 -7.20
C MET A 223 16.91 23.60 -6.88
N ALA A 224 17.00 22.30 -6.59
CA ALA A 224 15.84 21.48 -6.22
C ALA A 224 15.13 22.04 -4.97
N TRP A 225 15.89 22.40 -3.93
CA TRP A 225 15.37 23.04 -2.73
C TRP A 225 14.74 24.40 -3.03
N LEU A 226 15.39 25.26 -3.84
CA LEU A 226 14.84 26.56 -4.24
C LEU A 226 13.51 26.42 -5.00
N LEU A 227 13.37 25.40 -5.84
CA LEU A 227 12.12 25.12 -6.56
C LEU A 227 11.01 24.70 -5.60
N GLY A 228 11.32 23.82 -4.64
CA GLY A 228 10.39 23.41 -3.58
C GLY A 228 9.90 24.59 -2.76
N PHE A 229 10.85 25.41 -2.28
CA PHE A 229 10.58 26.60 -1.49
C PHE A 229 9.76 27.63 -2.28
N TRP A 230 10.06 27.84 -3.56
CA TRP A 230 9.27 28.71 -4.43
C TRP A 230 7.84 28.18 -4.65
N ILE A 231 7.66 26.86 -4.73
CA ILE A 231 6.32 26.26 -4.86
C ILE A 231 5.44 26.56 -3.64
N GLY A 232 5.99 26.56 -2.43
CA GLY A 232 5.29 27.02 -1.23
C GLY A 232 5.07 28.54 -1.26
N ASP A 233 6.14 29.31 -1.04
CA ASP A 233 6.05 30.76 -0.73
C ASP A 233 6.48 31.71 -1.85
N GLY A 234 6.84 31.18 -3.01
CA GLY A 234 7.19 31.99 -4.18
C GLY A 234 6.01 32.78 -4.77
N CYS A 235 6.29 33.95 -5.32
CA CYS A 235 5.33 34.73 -6.07
C CYS A 235 5.34 34.35 -7.55
N LYS A 236 4.16 34.33 -8.18
CA LYS A 236 4.03 33.99 -9.61
C LYS A 236 4.70 35.01 -10.53
N ASP A 237 4.99 36.22 -10.04
CA ASP A 237 5.58 37.30 -10.82
C ASP A 237 7.11 37.27 -10.92
N GLY A 238 7.78 36.29 -10.29
CA GLY A 238 9.22 36.13 -10.43
C GLY A 238 9.92 35.46 -9.27
N ALA A 239 11.20 35.77 -9.11
CA ALA A 239 12.04 35.30 -8.00
C ALA A 239 11.82 36.10 -6.70
N ARG A 240 10.55 36.28 -6.32
CA ARG A 240 10.12 36.87 -5.04
C ARG A 240 9.49 35.81 -4.17
N LEU A 241 9.75 35.85 -2.88
CA LEU A 241 9.27 34.86 -1.92
C LEU A 241 8.73 35.56 -0.67
N ALA A 242 7.68 35.01 -0.06
CA ALA A 242 7.28 35.36 1.28
C ALA A 242 8.26 34.74 2.27
N LEU A 243 8.65 35.50 3.30
CA LEU A 243 9.59 35.06 4.33
C LEU A 243 9.07 35.48 5.70
N ASN A 244 9.53 34.77 6.73
CA ASN A 244 9.45 35.22 8.11
C ASN A 244 10.84 35.72 8.52
N ILE A 245 10.92 36.94 9.05
CA ILE A 245 12.20 37.56 9.41
C ILE A 245 12.88 36.86 10.58
N ASP A 246 12.12 36.15 11.42
CA ASP A 246 12.65 35.45 12.59
C ASP A 246 13.09 34.00 12.27
N ASP A 247 12.84 33.49 11.05
CA ASP A 247 13.28 32.16 10.62
C ASP A 247 14.71 32.26 10.02
N ASP A 248 15.69 32.62 10.84
CA ASP A 248 17.08 32.88 10.41
C ASP A 248 17.72 31.67 9.72
N ASP A 249 17.48 30.45 10.18
CA ASP A 249 17.99 29.21 9.55
C ASP A 249 17.52 29.09 8.09
N VAL A 250 16.24 29.38 7.84
CA VAL A 250 15.62 29.29 6.52
C VAL A 250 16.12 30.39 5.62
N ASN A 251 16.19 31.62 6.13
CA ASN A 251 16.68 32.77 5.38
C ASN A 251 18.16 32.60 5.00
N THR A 252 18.97 32.02 5.90
CA THR A 252 20.39 31.72 5.66
C THR A 252 20.53 30.65 4.57
N ARG A 253 19.82 29.53 4.68
CA ARG A 253 19.84 28.47 3.63
C ARG A 253 19.37 29.00 2.27
N LEU A 254 18.33 29.83 2.25
CA LEU A 254 17.84 30.48 1.03
C LEU A 254 18.93 31.36 0.40
N GLU A 255 19.66 32.14 1.21
CA GLU A 255 20.75 32.98 0.72
C GLU A 255 21.93 32.15 0.20
N GLU A 256 22.33 31.10 0.91
CA GLU A 256 23.40 30.18 0.50
C GLU A 256 23.08 29.48 -0.83
N ASN A 257 21.88 28.89 -0.93
CA ASN A 257 21.43 28.24 -2.16
C ASN A 257 21.33 29.24 -3.32
N ALA A 258 20.91 30.48 -3.05
CA ALA A 258 20.90 31.54 -4.06
C ALA A 258 22.32 31.92 -4.52
N LYS A 259 23.28 32.04 -3.59
CA LYS A 259 24.68 32.38 -3.88
C LYS A 259 25.35 31.35 -4.79
N VAL A 260 25.09 30.06 -4.57
CA VAL A 260 25.56 28.95 -5.43
C VAL A 260 25.17 29.15 -6.90
N TRP A 261 24.03 29.81 -7.14
CA TRP A 261 23.52 30.12 -8.47
C TRP A 261 23.77 31.58 -8.90
N GLY A 262 24.71 32.28 -8.26
CA GLY A 262 25.06 33.66 -8.61
C GLY A 262 23.93 34.67 -8.35
N MET A 263 23.00 34.35 -7.47
CA MET A 263 21.92 35.24 -7.04
C MET A 263 22.23 35.82 -5.66
N THR A 264 21.65 36.99 -5.36
CA THR A 264 21.75 37.63 -4.04
C THR A 264 20.35 37.84 -3.46
N LEU A 265 20.15 37.43 -2.21
CA LEU A 265 18.91 37.67 -1.47
C LEU A 265 18.85 39.12 -1.00
N ARG A 266 17.71 39.78 -1.23
CA ARG A 266 17.36 41.07 -0.62
C ARG A 266 16.03 40.93 0.09
N THR A 267 16.05 41.19 1.39
CA THR A 267 14.87 41.08 2.25
C THR A 267 14.30 42.46 2.54
N LYS A 268 12.99 42.62 2.36
CA LYS A 268 12.26 43.82 2.75
C LYS A 268 11.18 43.44 3.77
N ARG A 269 11.36 43.88 5.01
CA ARG A 269 10.38 43.64 6.09
C ARG A 269 9.06 44.37 5.82
N GLN A 270 7.95 43.71 6.12
CA GLN A 270 6.64 44.34 6.15
C GLN A 270 6.44 45.06 7.48
N LYS A 271 6.06 46.34 7.43
CA LYS A 271 5.85 47.19 8.61
C LYS A 271 4.87 46.52 9.59
N GLY A 272 5.23 46.48 10.87
CA GLY A 272 4.38 45.97 11.95
C GLY A 272 4.14 44.46 11.95
N SER A 273 4.91 43.67 11.19
CA SER A 273 4.78 42.21 11.19
C SER A 273 6.14 41.50 11.19
N LYS A 274 6.10 40.19 11.44
CA LYS A 274 7.24 39.28 11.25
C LYS A 274 7.40 38.86 9.78
N GLY A 275 6.43 39.20 8.92
CA GLY A 275 6.50 38.93 7.49
C GLY A 275 7.52 39.81 6.77
N ALA A 276 8.18 39.25 5.77
CA ALA A 276 9.09 39.93 4.88
C ALA A 276 8.92 39.40 3.44
N VAL A 277 9.41 40.18 2.48
CA VAL A 277 9.53 39.77 1.08
C VAL A 277 11.00 39.60 0.75
N GLY A 278 11.39 38.37 0.41
CA GLY A 278 12.68 38.05 -0.17
C GLY A 278 12.66 38.24 -1.69
N SER A 279 13.72 38.82 -2.25
CA SER A 279 13.91 38.96 -3.70
C SER A 279 15.29 38.45 -4.08
N LEU A 280 15.35 37.44 -4.94
CA LEU A 280 16.61 36.89 -5.45
C LEU A 280 17.00 37.64 -6.72
N HIS A 281 18.10 38.36 -6.66
CA HIS A 281 18.56 39.22 -7.74
C HIS A 281 19.81 38.69 -8.42
N THR A 282 19.91 38.93 -9.72
CA THR A 282 21.17 38.87 -10.46
C THR A 282 21.66 40.27 -10.81
N TYR A 283 22.92 40.38 -11.20
CA TYR A 283 23.57 41.65 -11.52
C TYR A 283 24.20 41.61 -12.92
N THR A 284 24.12 42.73 -13.62
CA THR A 284 24.90 43.00 -14.84
C THR A 284 25.63 44.32 -14.61
N GLY A 285 26.91 44.24 -14.25
CA GLY A 285 27.64 45.37 -13.66
C GLY A 285 26.95 45.85 -12.38
N LYS A 286 26.64 47.15 -12.29
CA LYS A 286 25.91 47.74 -11.16
C LYS A 286 24.38 47.60 -11.26
N LYS A 287 23.84 47.15 -12.40
CA LYS A 287 22.39 47.07 -12.62
C LYS A 287 21.83 45.78 -12.05
N ARG A 288 20.78 45.92 -11.23
CA ARG A 288 20.07 44.81 -10.58
C ARG A 288 18.92 44.30 -11.44
N HIS A 289 18.78 42.98 -11.49
CA HIS A 289 17.73 42.31 -12.23
C HIS A 289 17.01 41.31 -11.32
N LEU A 290 15.67 41.38 -11.27
CA LEU A 290 14.86 40.41 -10.54
C LEU A 290 14.61 39.16 -11.42
N ASN A 291 14.09 39.38 -12.62
CA ASN A 291 13.66 38.29 -13.51
C ASN A 291 14.52 38.14 -14.77
N LYS A 292 15.27 39.18 -15.15
CA LYS A 292 16.13 39.16 -16.34
C LYS A 292 17.39 38.35 -16.03
N ASN A 293 17.68 37.33 -16.83
CA ASN A 293 18.83 36.44 -16.66
C ASN A 293 18.92 35.79 -15.26
N ASN A 294 17.80 35.66 -14.54
CA ASN A 294 17.76 35.00 -13.23
C ASN A 294 17.68 33.47 -13.41
N PRO A 295 18.62 32.68 -12.87
CA PRO A 295 18.63 31.22 -13.01
C PRO A 295 17.35 30.54 -12.53
N LEU A 296 16.85 30.88 -11.34
CA LEU A 296 15.60 30.33 -10.81
C LEU A 296 14.44 30.61 -11.78
N VAL A 297 14.30 31.85 -12.26
CA VAL A 297 13.21 32.20 -13.20
C VAL A 297 13.35 31.45 -14.54
N LYS A 298 14.58 31.21 -15.03
CA LYS A 298 14.81 30.41 -16.24
C LYS A 298 14.33 28.97 -16.03
N VAL A 299 14.69 28.34 -14.91
CA VAL A 299 14.28 26.97 -14.57
C VAL A 299 12.76 26.89 -14.41
N LEU A 300 12.16 27.83 -13.67
CA LEU A 300 10.71 27.86 -13.45
C LEU A 300 9.92 27.93 -14.76
N LYS A 301 10.43 28.66 -15.75
CA LYS A 301 9.84 28.73 -17.10
C LYS A 301 10.12 27.47 -17.91
N GLY A 302 11.38 27.09 -18.04
CA GLY A 302 11.84 26.02 -18.93
C GLY A 302 11.31 24.65 -18.54
N LEU A 303 11.32 24.34 -17.24
CA LEU A 303 10.79 23.08 -16.70
C LEU A 303 9.31 23.16 -16.32
N ARG A 304 8.62 24.26 -16.63
CA ARG A 304 7.17 24.43 -16.45
C ARG A 304 6.67 24.34 -15.00
N PHE A 305 7.46 24.84 -14.04
CA PHE A 305 6.94 25.12 -12.69
C PHE A 305 6.00 26.33 -12.68
N TYR A 306 6.16 27.24 -13.64
CA TYR A 306 5.05 28.02 -14.15
C TYR A 306 4.23 27.17 -15.11
N ARG A 307 2.92 27.04 -14.87
CA ARG A 307 2.01 26.43 -15.84
C ARG A 307 2.16 27.16 -17.17
N ASN A 308 2.42 26.41 -18.24
CA ASN A 308 2.70 26.89 -19.60
C ASN A 308 4.02 27.70 -19.75
N GLY A 309 4.92 27.66 -18.78
CA GLY A 309 6.27 28.26 -18.87
C GLY A 309 6.29 29.79 -18.89
N ARG A 310 5.23 30.45 -18.42
CA ARG A 310 5.11 31.92 -18.43
C ARG A 310 5.07 32.51 -17.03
N ILE A 311 5.76 33.62 -16.81
CA ILE A 311 5.60 34.42 -15.58
C ILE A 311 4.12 34.76 -15.40
N ASN A 312 3.66 34.79 -14.16
CA ASN A 312 2.26 34.90 -13.73
C ASN A 312 1.40 33.66 -14.01
N GLY A 313 1.93 32.64 -14.70
CA GLY A 313 1.31 31.33 -14.81
C GLY A 313 1.06 30.72 -13.43
N LEU A 314 0.01 29.90 -13.31
CA LEU A 314 -0.28 29.16 -12.07
C LEU A 314 0.92 28.31 -11.66
N LYS A 315 1.15 28.17 -10.35
CA LYS A 315 2.17 27.24 -9.84
C LYS A 315 1.85 25.82 -10.31
N ASN A 316 2.88 25.09 -10.69
CA ASN A 316 2.79 23.73 -11.20
C ASN A 316 3.97 22.91 -10.69
N VAL A 317 3.73 21.62 -10.44
CA VAL A 317 4.79 20.65 -10.17
C VAL A 317 4.81 19.69 -11.37
N PRO A 318 5.87 19.73 -12.20
CA PRO A 318 5.94 18.90 -13.41
C PRO A 318 5.96 17.40 -13.10
N LEU A 319 5.32 16.60 -13.97
CA LEU A 319 5.19 15.15 -13.75
C LEU A 319 6.53 14.41 -13.71
N PHE A 320 7.57 14.89 -14.44
CA PHE A 320 8.90 14.27 -14.41
C PHE A 320 9.50 14.22 -13.00
N MET A 321 9.07 15.10 -12.09
CA MET A 321 9.50 15.08 -10.69
C MET A 321 9.13 13.77 -9.97
N GLN A 322 8.25 12.95 -10.54
CA GLN A 322 7.90 11.64 -9.99
C GLN A 322 9.04 10.61 -10.13
N THR A 323 9.81 10.68 -11.22
CA THR A 323 10.90 9.76 -11.59
C THR A 323 12.27 10.44 -11.56
N GLU A 324 12.34 11.70 -11.16
CA GLU A 324 13.59 12.44 -11.03
C GLU A 324 14.53 11.80 -9.99
N GLU A 325 15.81 12.17 -10.00
CA GLU A 325 16.79 11.74 -9.00
C GLU A 325 16.22 11.87 -7.57
N ILE A 326 16.43 10.86 -6.73
CA ILE A 326 15.95 10.77 -5.34
C ILE A 326 16.36 12.03 -4.58
N VAL A 327 17.62 12.45 -4.69
CA VAL A 327 18.13 13.66 -4.02
C VAL A 327 17.37 14.92 -4.44
N VAL A 328 16.95 15.03 -5.70
CA VAL A 328 16.17 16.16 -6.20
C VAL A 328 14.74 16.11 -5.66
N ARG A 329 14.11 14.93 -5.63
CA ARG A 329 12.78 14.72 -5.05
C ARG A 329 12.75 15.06 -3.56
N GLU A 330 13.77 14.59 -2.82
CA GLU A 330 13.93 14.86 -1.39
C GLU A 330 14.19 16.35 -1.11
N ALA A 331 15.14 16.97 -1.82
CA ALA A 331 15.47 18.38 -1.66
C ALA A 331 14.31 19.30 -2.04
N PHE A 332 13.55 18.95 -3.08
CA PHE A 332 12.32 19.65 -3.46
C PHE A 332 11.28 19.60 -2.34
N LEU A 333 11.01 18.42 -1.75
CA LEU A 333 10.11 18.33 -0.61
C LEU A 333 10.63 19.10 0.61
N ALA A 334 11.94 19.06 0.88
CA ALA A 334 12.54 19.80 1.99
C ALA A 334 12.31 21.32 1.84
N GLY A 335 12.56 21.90 0.66
CA GLY A 335 12.28 23.32 0.42
C GLY A 335 10.79 23.66 0.54
N LEU A 336 9.91 22.77 0.10
CA LEU A 336 8.46 22.95 0.27
C LEU A 336 8.04 22.90 1.75
N ILE A 337 8.67 22.04 2.55
CA ILE A 337 8.43 21.92 3.99
C ILE A 337 8.96 23.15 4.75
N ASP A 338 10.14 23.66 4.38
CA ASP A 338 10.72 24.85 5.00
C ASP A 338 9.88 26.11 4.76
N SER A 339 9.21 26.20 3.60
CA SER A 339 8.31 27.31 3.26
C SER A 339 6.94 27.19 3.94
N ASP A 340 6.14 26.19 3.55
CA ASP A 340 4.72 26.10 3.94
C ASP A 340 4.38 24.82 4.73
N GLY A 341 5.40 24.08 5.16
CA GLY A 341 5.23 22.86 5.95
C GLY A 341 5.08 23.14 7.45
N HIS A 342 4.62 22.15 8.20
CA HIS A 342 4.64 22.12 9.67
C HIS A 342 4.95 20.71 10.14
N CYS A 343 5.88 20.55 11.08
CA CYS A 343 6.27 19.23 11.59
C CYS A 343 5.82 19.07 13.05
N CYS A 344 5.32 17.89 13.40
CA CYS A 344 5.00 17.50 14.77
C CYS A 344 5.33 16.01 15.00
N ILE A 345 5.47 15.59 16.26
CA ILE A 345 5.46 14.16 16.61
C ILE A 345 4.05 13.81 17.08
N GLN A 346 3.41 12.86 16.41
CA GLN A 346 2.09 12.35 16.74
C GLN A 346 2.10 10.82 16.71
N ASP A 347 1.56 10.19 17.76
CA ASP A 347 1.56 8.73 17.95
C ASP A 347 2.98 8.12 17.84
N GLY A 348 3.98 8.76 18.44
CA GLY A 348 5.39 8.31 18.39
C GLY A 348 6.07 8.46 17.02
N SER A 349 5.41 9.09 16.04
CA SER A 349 5.93 9.25 14.68
C SER A 349 6.00 10.72 14.27
N ILE A 350 7.10 11.14 13.63
CA ILE A 350 7.18 12.47 13.02
C ILE A 350 6.21 12.53 11.83
N ARG A 351 5.43 13.61 11.76
CA ARG A 351 4.52 13.93 10.66
C ARG A 351 4.80 15.33 10.13
N VAL A 352 4.64 15.47 8.82
CA VAL A 352 4.72 16.74 8.11
C VAL A 352 3.34 17.08 7.56
N GLU A 353 2.84 18.26 7.91
CA GLU A 353 1.65 18.87 7.33
C GLU A 353 2.06 19.88 6.25
N ILE A 354 1.48 19.80 5.04
CA ILE A 354 1.65 20.80 3.97
C ILE A 354 0.28 21.24 3.48
N LYS A 355 0.07 22.55 3.33
CA LYS A 355 -1.20 23.11 2.84
C LYS A 355 -1.06 23.61 1.42
N THR A 356 -2.14 23.55 0.65
CA THR A 356 -2.17 24.21 -0.65
C THR A 356 -3.58 24.47 -1.14
N VAL A 357 -3.74 25.57 -1.86
CA VAL A 357 -4.98 25.91 -2.59
C VAL A 357 -4.85 25.60 -4.09
N TYR A 358 -3.67 25.19 -4.56
CA TYR A 358 -3.38 24.98 -5.98
C TYR A 358 -3.45 23.50 -6.34
N LEU A 359 -4.37 23.11 -7.22
CA LEU A 359 -4.54 21.71 -7.65
C LEU A 359 -3.24 21.09 -8.24
N PRO A 360 -2.45 21.79 -9.08
CA PRO A 360 -1.21 21.21 -9.58
C PRO A 360 -0.15 20.96 -8.48
N VAL A 361 -0.15 21.78 -7.43
CA VAL A 361 0.74 21.58 -6.27
C VAL A 361 0.24 20.43 -5.40
N ARG A 362 -1.08 20.33 -5.19
CA ARG A 362 -1.75 19.19 -4.54
C ARG A 362 -1.34 17.87 -5.21
N ASP A 363 -1.38 17.84 -6.54
CA ASP A 363 -1.02 16.63 -7.30
C ASP A 363 0.49 16.33 -7.17
N GLY A 364 1.33 17.38 -7.24
CA GLY A 364 2.78 17.32 -6.99
C GLY A 364 3.18 16.70 -5.66
N ILE A 365 2.66 17.23 -4.56
CA ILE A 365 2.93 16.72 -3.20
C ILE A 365 2.59 15.23 -3.13
N LYS A 366 1.44 14.85 -3.69
CA LYS A 366 0.96 13.47 -3.69
C LYS A 366 1.91 12.55 -4.46
N PHE A 367 2.24 12.85 -5.72
CA PHE A 367 3.02 11.90 -6.51
C PHE A 367 4.50 11.85 -6.10
N ILE A 368 5.10 12.97 -5.66
CA ILE A 368 6.49 12.98 -5.16
C ILE A 368 6.59 12.26 -3.82
N GLY A 369 5.68 12.55 -2.87
CA GLY A 369 5.69 11.86 -1.58
C GLY A 369 5.52 10.35 -1.74
N ARG A 370 4.62 9.93 -2.63
CA ARG A 370 4.41 8.50 -2.94
C ARG A 370 5.57 7.85 -3.68
N SER A 371 6.22 8.57 -4.60
CA SER A 371 7.33 8.02 -5.36
C SER A 371 8.55 7.77 -4.46
N LEU A 372 8.72 8.55 -3.39
CA LEU A 372 9.70 8.34 -2.32
C LEU A 372 9.26 7.32 -1.26
N GLY A 373 8.14 6.63 -1.47
CA GLY A 373 7.66 5.60 -0.54
C GLY A 373 7.07 6.13 0.76
N LEU A 374 6.83 7.43 0.86
CA LEU A 374 6.17 8.01 2.03
C LEU A 374 4.69 7.64 2.05
N THR A 375 4.13 7.59 3.25
CA THR A 375 2.68 7.53 3.42
C THR A 375 2.12 8.94 3.31
N VAL A 376 1.19 9.13 2.38
CA VAL A 376 0.53 10.42 2.12
C VAL A 376 -0.96 10.28 2.39
N SER A 377 -1.44 11.05 3.37
CA SER A 377 -2.87 11.23 3.66
C SER A 377 -3.30 12.65 3.28
N THR A 378 -4.57 12.84 2.92
CA THR A 378 -5.08 14.14 2.47
C THR A 378 -6.42 14.44 3.11
N SER A 379 -6.53 15.63 3.69
CA SER A 379 -7.78 16.23 4.15
C SER A 379 -8.16 17.43 3.29
N PHE A 380 -9.44 17.78 3.29
CA PHE A 380 -9.98 18.93 2.56
C PHE A 380 -10.72 19.84 3.53
N LEU A 381 -10.40 21.13 3.49
CA LEU A 381 -11.10 22.16 4.24
C LEU A 381 -11.82 23.08 3.24
N GLY A 382 -13.15 23.12 3.34
CA GLY A 382 -13.98 23.99 2.52
C GLY A 382 -13.68 25.48 2.77
N ALA A 383 -13.94 26.29 1.75
CA ALA A 383 -13.89 27.74 1.88
C ALA A 383 -14.84 28.19 3.01
N HIS A 384 -14.32 29.03 3.91
CA HIS A 384 -15.08 29.52 5.05
C HIS A 384 -14.60 30.92 5.44
N PHE A 385 -15.48 31.69 6.07
CA PHE A 385 -15.12 32.99 6.62
C PHE A 385 -14.66 32.81 8.06
N ASN A 386 -13.40 33.16 8.35
CA ASN A 386 -12.91 33.19 9.71
C ASN A 386 -13.37 34.50 10.37
N VAL A 387 -14.46 34.41 11.13
CA VAL A 387 -15.09 35.56 11.81
C VAL A 387 -14.10 36.27 12.74
N ARG A 388 -13.28 35.52 13.48
CA ARG A 388 -12.30 36.08 14.43
C ARG A 388 -11.21 36.90 13.75
N ARG A 389 -10.78 36.50 12.55
CA ARG A 389 -9.71 37.18 11.79
C ARG A 389 -10.23 38.12 10.71
N GLY A 390 -11.54 38.15 10.48
CA GLY A 390 -12.16 38.92 9.39
C GLY A 390 -11.64 38.51 8.00
N LYS A 391 -11.25 37.24 7.82
CA LYS A 391 -10.58 36.76 6.60
C LYS A 391 -11.36 35.63 5.95
N HIS A 392 -11.50 35.70 4.63
CA HIS A 392 -12.03 34.61 3.84
C HIS A 392 -10.93 33.58 3.55
N HIS A 393 -11.18 32.32 3.90
CA HIS A 393 -10.30 31.19 3.58
C HIS A 393 -10.82 30.49 2.33
N ASN A 394 -9.90 30.14 1.43
CA ASN A 394 -10.22 29.37 0.23
C ASN A 394 -10.30 27.88 0.53
N ASN A 395 -10.85 27.13 -0.42
CA ASN A 395 -10.75 25.67 -0.45
C ASN A 395 -9.28 25.26 -0.33
N THR A 396 -8.96 24.52 0.72
CA THR A 396 -7.58 24.18 1.09
C THR A 396 -7.43 22.67 1.19
N TRP A 397 -6.41 22.15 0.52
CA TRP A 397 -5.96 20.77 0.67
C TRP A 397 -4.87 20.73 1.74
N ILE A 398 -4.99 19.76 2.64
CA ILE A 398 -4.04 19.55 3.72
C ILE A 398 -3.46 18.15 3.54
N PHE A 399 -2.14 18.06 3.45
CA PHE A 399 -1.41 16.82 3.27
C PHE A 399 -0.69 16.45 4.55
N TYR A 400 -0.76 15.18 4.93
CA TYR A 400 0.02 14.60 6.01
C TYR A 400 0.97 13.57 5.44
N LEU A 401 2.27 13.81 5.58
CA LEU A 401 3.35 12.95 5.12
C LEU A 401 4.05 12.33 6.33
N TYR A 402 4.34 11.04 6.26
CA TYR A 402 5.13 10.32 7.27
C TYR A 402 5.82 9.10 6.65
N GLY A 403 6.93 8.66 7.24
CA GLY A 403 7.80 7.64 6.65
C GLY A 403 7.13 6.27 6.45
N GLY A 404 6.24 5.85 7.35
CA GLY A 404 5.68 4.51 7.30
C GLY A 404 6.78 3.46 7.40
N THR A 405 6.93 2.62 6.38
CA THR A 405 8.04 1.64 6.26
C THR A 405 9.33 2.26 5.72
N ASN A 406 9.31 3.51 5.23
CA ASN A 406 10.46 4.23 4.69
C ASN A 406 10.87 5.37 5.62
N HIS A 407 11.16 5.05 6.89
CA HIS A 407 11.53 6.05 7.91
C HIS A 407 12.83 6.78 7.54
N GLU A 408 13.83 6.06 7.01
CA GLU A 408 15.12 6.62 6.62
C GLU A 408 14.98 7.65 5.50
N THR A 409 14.21 7.35 4.44
CA THR A 409 13.91 8.33 3.37
C THR A 409 13.22 9.57 3.95
N PHE A 410 12.25 9.37 4.85
CA PHE A 410 11.58 10.51 5.49
C PHE A 410 12.56 11.35 6.32
N ARG A 411 13.47 10.71 7.06
CA ARG A 411 14.51 11.39 7.84
C ARG A 411 15.50 12.11 6.93
N SER A 412 15.88 11.51 5.81
CA SER A 412 16.72 12.08 4.75
C SER A 412 16.13 13.39 4.21
N ILE A 413 14.81 13.46 3.99
CA ILE A 413 14.11 14.71 3.60
C ILE A 413 14.17 15.75 4.72
N LEU A 414 13.86 15.35 5.95
CA LEU A 414 13.88 16.28 7.08
C LEU A 414 15.28 16.84 7.32
N ASN A 415 16.33 16.02 7.22
CA ASN A 415 17.71 16.46 7.36
C ASN A 415 18.14 17.49 6.31
N ARG A 416 17.45 17.56 5.16
CA ARG A 416 17.63 18.61 4.15
C ARG A 416 16.81 19.87 4.41
N CYS A 417 15.86 19.84 5.35
CA CYS A 417 15.19 21.04 5.82
C CYS A 417 16.18 21.88 6.63
N SER A 418 16.16 23.20 6.46
CA SER A 418 17.08 24.09 7.16
C SER A 418 16.67 24.37 8.60
N CYS A 419 15.37 24.35 8.89
CA CYS A 419 14.82 24.80 10.16
C CYS A 419 14.81 23.70 11.22
N GLU A 420 15.37 23.97 12.40
CA GLU A 420 15.53 22.95 13.46
C GLU A 420 14.18 22.38 13.95
N ARG A 421 13.17 23.24 14.11
CA ARG A 421 11.81 22.82 14.48
C ARG A 421 11.12 21.92 13.44
N LYS A 422 11.64 21.84 12.21
CA LYS A 422 11.15 20.90 11.18
C LYS A 422 11.87 19.56 11.26
N ARG A 423 13.18 19.59 11.52
CA ARG A 423 14.02 18.40 11.73
C ARG A 423 13.65 17.66 13.00
N ASN A 424 13.54 18.38 14.11
CA ASN A 424 13.34 17.83 15.44
C ASN A 424 12.12 18.53 16.08
N PRO A 425 10.89 18.20 15.62
CA PRO A 425 9.68 18.85 16.11
C PRO A 425 9.33 18.42 17.53
N LYS A 426 8.56 19.27 18.23
CA LYS A 426 8.04 18.96 19.57
C LYS A 426 6.98 17.87 19.54
N ILE A 427 6.86 17.13 20.64
CA ILE A 427 5.82 16.12 20.85
C ILE A 427 4.46 16.78 21.04
N GLN A 428 3.46 16.29 20.31
CA GLN A 428 2.06 16.72 20.44
C GLN A 428 1.29 15.69 21.28
N TYR A 429 1.02 16.03 22.54
CA TYR A 429 0.43 15.11 23.53
C TYR A 429 -1.09 14.91 23.43
N ARG A 430 -1.86 15.76 22.72
CA ARG A 430 -3.33 15.67 22.65
C ARG A 430 -3.84 15.20 21.27
N ARG A 431 -4.64 14.12 21.25
CA ARG A 431 -5.34 13.58 20.06
C ARG A 431 -6.61 14.36 19.66
N ASP A 432 -7.26 15.06 20.58
CA ASP A 432 -8.53 15.75 20.32
C ASP A 432 -8.42 16.96 19.36
N ARG A 433 -7.21 17.30 18.92
CA ARG A 433 -6.89 18.48 18.12
C ARG A 433 -6.80 18.26 16.62
N ASP A 434 -7.25 17.12 16.09
CA ASP A 434 -7.26 16.90 14.63
C ASP A 434 -8.17 17.91 13.88
N PHE A 435 -9.04 18.67 14.58
CA PHE A 435 -9.97 19.63 13.97
C PHE A 435 -10.02 21.06 14.54
N GLN A 436 -9.48 21.36 15.73
CA GLN A 436 -9.84 22.60 16.44
C GLN A 436 -8.72 23.57 16.82
N GLU A 437 -7.44 23.27 16.60
CA GLU A 437 -6.38 24.12 17.13
C GLU A 437 -5.27 24.42 16.11
N PHE A 438 -5.55 25.32 15.18
CA PHE A 438 -4.49 26.09 14.52
C PHE A 438 -4.85 27.58 14.56
N GLY A 439 -4.90 28.10 15.79
CA GLY A 439 -5.07 29.52 16.05
C GLY A 439 -5.53 29.92 17.46
N SER A 440 -4.85 29.48 18.52
CA SER A 440 -4.67 30.23 19.79
C SER A 440 -3.86 29.43 20.79
N ASP A 441 -2.87 30.08 21.40
CA ASP A 441 -2.23 29.66 22.66
C ASP A 441 -3.26 29.34 23.74
N TYR A 442 -3.00 28.33 24.59
CA TYR A 442 -3.15 28.34 26.06
C TYR A 442 -2.76 26.97 26.64
N GLN A 443 -2.05 27.00 27.78
CA GLN A 443 -1.66 25.88 28.63
C GLN A 443 -2.87 25.35 29.45
N SER A 444 -2.90 24.05 29.75
CA SER A 444 -3.11 23.53 31.12
C SER A 444 -3.14 21.99 31.19
N GLU A 445 -2.33 21.52 32.15
CA GLU A 445 -2.49 20.47 33.17
C GLU A 445 -2.75 19.00 32.82
N GLU A 446 -2.07 18.21 33.65
CA GLU A 446 -1.75 16.78 33.63
C GLU A 446 -2.91 15.91 34.12
N ASN A 447 -2.94 14.66 33.66
CA ASN A 447 -3.41 13.53 34.45
C ASN A 447 -2.65 12.28 33.98
N GLU A 448 -1.88 11.75 34.91
CA GLU A 448 -1.08 10.53 34.85
C GLU A 448 -2.01 9.31 34.96
N TYR A 449 -1.82 8.31 34.10
CA TYR A 449 -2.53 7.03 34.20
C TYR A 449 -1.48 5.93 34.36
N ASP A 450 -1.58 5.24 35.49
CA ASP A 450 -0.67 4.20 35.95
C ASP A 450 -1.22 2.81 35.56
N PRO A 451 -0.47 1.96 34.82
CA PRO A 451 -0.84 0.57 34.60
C PRO A 451 0.10 -0.35 35.40
N GLU A 452 -0.34 -0.78 36.58
CA GLU A 452 0.25 -1.94 37.26
C GLU A 452 -0.48 -3.24 36.86
N ASP A 453 0.32 -4.31 36.75
CA ASP A 453 0.01 -5.75 36.64
C ASP A 453 -0.26 -6.39 35.26
N ASP A 454 0.82 -6.68 34.49
CA ASP A 454 0.86 -7.79 33.50
C ASP A 454 2.30 -8.26 33.12
N ASP A 455 3.26 -8.24 34.07
CA ASP A 455 4.72 -8.32 33.81
C ASP A 455 5.27 -9.66 33.28
N ASP A 456 4.52 -10.77 33.35
CA ASP A 456 5.05 -12.10 33.00
C ASP A 456 4.74 -12.53 31.55
N LEU A 457 3.78 -11.87 30.89
CA LEU A 457 3.40 -12.11 29.48
C LEU A 457 4.03 -11.09 28.53
N SER A 458 4.27 -9.86 28.99
CA SER A 458 5.00 -8.81 28.26
C SER A 458 6.42 -9.26 27.92
N ASN A 459 7.14 -9.81 28.90
CA ASN A 459 8.52 -10.33 28.74
C ASN A 459 8.65 -11.39 27.62
N ILE A 460 7.64 -12.25 27.42
CA ILE A 460 7.64 -13.24 26.33
C ILE A 460 7.48 -12.55 24.97
N MET A 461 6.59 -11.55 24.88
CA MET A 461 6.40 -10.80 23.63
C MET A 461 7.60 -9.90 23.31
N GLU A 462 8.17 -9.23 24.31
CA GLU A 462 9.37 -8.38 24.20
C GLU A 462 10.60 -9.18 23.78
N SER A 463 10.77 -10.43 24.23
CA SER A 463 11.86 -11.31 23.78
C SER A 463 11.84 -11.66 22.29
N PHE A 464 10.78 -11.30 21.57
CA PHE A 464 10.68 -11.45 20.10
C PHE A 464 10.79 -10.13 19.34
N GLU A 465 10.98 -8.99 20.02
CA GLU A 465 10.98 -7.66 19.41
C GLU A 465 12.39 -7.10 19.11
N ASP A 466 13.48 -7.78 19.53
CA ASP A 466 14.82 -7.16 19.57
C ASP A 466 15.83 -7.46 18.43
N ASP A 467 15.53 -8.30 17.43
CA ASP A 467 16.55 -8.65 16.41
C ASP A 467 16.07 -8.38 14.97
N ALA A 468 16.11 -7.13 14.54
CA ALA A 468 16.04 -6.76 13.11
C ALA A 468 16.68 -5.40 12.81
N GLU A 469 17.95 -5.22 13.14
CA GLU A 469 18.78 -4.16 12.57
C GLU A 469 20.09 -4.74 12.04
N GLU A 470 20.05 -5.22 10.79
CA GLU A 470 21.23 -5.20 9.95
C GLU A 470 20.93 -4.37 8.71
N GLN A 471 21.80 -3.38 8.53
CA GLN A 471 21.71 -2.26 7.62
C GLN A 471 22.45 -2.63 6.33
N GLU A 472 21.73 -2.73 5.22
CA GLU A 472 22.29 -2.75 3.87
C GLU A 472 21.51 -1.78 2.99
N ASP A 473 22.25 -0.99 2.19
CA ASP A 473 21.88 -0.05 1.12
C ASP A 473 20.45 0.49 1.08
N CYS A 474 20.29 1.82 0.98
CA CYS A 474 19.05 2.60 0.83
C CYS A 474 18.06 2.03 -0.21
N THR A 475 17.42 0.92 0.11
CA THR A 475 16.45 0.21 -0.71
C THR A 475 15.08 0.58 -0.20
N PHE A 476 14.24 1.08 -1.11
CA PHE A 476 12.89 1.46 -0.75
C PHE A 476 12.10 0.25 -0.26
N ASN A 477 11.59 0.33 0.97
CA ASN A 477 10.66 -0.65 1.49
C ASN A 477 9.29 -0.49 0.84
N PHE A 478 8.61 -1.62 0.59
CA PHE A 478 7.23 -1.60 0.13
C PHE A 478 6.33 -0.83 1.11
N GLY A 479 5.53 0.08 0.57
CA GLY A 479 4.40 0.66 1.30
C GLY A 479 3.31 -0.40 1.52
N LYS A 480 2.52 -0.25 2.58
CA LYS A 480 1.47 -1.21 2.94
C LYS A 480 0.08 -0.55 2.89
N LEU A 481 -0.77 -1.01 1.98
CA LEU A 481 -2.12 -0.48 1.77
C LEU A 481 -3.18 -1.32 2.49
N ARG A 482 -3.99 -0.67 3.34
CA ARG A 482 -5.26 -1.26 3.81
C ARG A 482 -6.31 -1.11 2.74
N PHE A 483 -7.05 -2.18 2.44
CA PHE A 483 -7.99 -2.20 1.35
C PHE A 483 -9.30 -2.90 1.70
N GLU A 484 -10.29 -2.67 0.85
CA GLU A 484 -11.56 -3.40 0.77
C GLU A 484 -11.79 -3.87 -0.67
N ILE A 485 -12.64 -4.89 -0.80
CA ILE A 485 -13.02 -5.45 -2.10
C ILE A 485 -14.49 -5.15 -2.32
N ILE A 486 -14.78 -4.41 -3.37
CA ILE A 486 -16.13 -4.03 -3.80
C ILE A 486 -16.49 -4.90 -5.00
N GLN A 487 -17.63 -5.60 -4.92
CA GLN A 487 -18.09 -6.46 -6.01
C GLN A 487 -18.51 -5.63 -7.22
N GLY A 488 -18.00 -5.98 -8.39
CA GLY A 488 -18.33 -5.33 -9.66
C GLY A 488 -19.27 -6.17 -10.52
N ARG A 489 -19.69 -5.57 -11.64
CA ARG A 489 -20.33 -6.29 -12.75
C ARG A 489 -19.27 -6.99 -13.60
N LYS A 490 -19.70 -7.89 -14.47
CA LYS A 490 -18.81 -8.47 -15.47
C LYS A 490 -18.23 -7.43 -16.42
N GLY A 491 -17.06 -7.73 -16.99
CA GLY A 491 -16.52 -6.93 -18.08
C GLY A 491 -15.17 -7.43 -18.59
N LYS A 492 -14.64 -6.67 -19.55
CA LYS A 492 -13.37 -6.95 -20.21
C LYS A 492 -12.18 -6.70 -19.29
N VAL A 493 -11.23 -7.62 -19.33
CA VAL A 493 -9.92 -7.51 -18.68
C VAL A 493 -8.79 -7.76 -19.67
N ILE A 494 -7.63 -7.20 -19.35
CA ILE A 494 -6.38 -7.31 -20.10
C ILE A 494 -5.32 -7.83 -19.13
N GLY A 495 -4.67 -8.94 -19.47
CA GLY A 495 -3.61 -9.57 -18.71
C GLY A 495 -2.25 -9.42 -19.39
N LEU A 496 -1.21 -9.19 -18.60
CA LEU A 496 0.18 -9.13 -19.08
C LEU A 496 0.94 -10.38 -18.63
N VAL A 497 1.44 -11.17 -19.57
CA VAL A 497 2.34 -12.30 -19.29
C VAL A 497 3.78 -11.80 -19.41
N LEU A 498 4.55 -11.96 -18.35
CA LEU A 498 5.92 -11.48 -18.26
C LEU A 498 6.93 -12.63 -18.42
N SER A 499 8.05 -12.35 -19.10
CA SER A 499 9.06 -13.34 -19.48
C SER A 499 9.91 -13.86 -18.32
N ASP A 500 10.14 -13.01 -17.31
CA ASP A 500 11.03 -13.33 -16.20
C ASP A 500 10.32 -14.24 -15.19
N THR A 501 10.92 -15.39 -14.87
CA THR A 501 10.42 -16.31 -13.84
C THR A 501 10.71 -15.84 -12.41
N SER A 502 11.70 -14.95 -12.23
CA SER A 502 12.17 -14.53 -10.90
C SER A 502 11.30 -13.41 -10.30
N ASN A 503 10.84 -12.44 -11.11
CA ASN A 503 9.93 -11.40 -10.67
C ASN A 503 8.78 -11.16 -11.66
N ARG A 504 7.71 -11.94 -11.52
CA ARG A 504 6.47 -11.83 -12.31
C ARG A 504 5.52 -10.76 -11.80
N THR A 505 6.03 -9.55 -11.55
CA THR A 505 5.22 -8.43 -11.10
C THR A 505 5.44 -7.18 -11.94
N PHE A 506 4.45 -6.30 -11.94
CA PHE A 506 4.52 -4.98 -12.55
C PHE A 506 3.82 -3.94 -11.67
N VAL A 507 4.10 -2.66 -11.91
CA VAL A 507 3.63 -1.56 -11.07
C VAL A 507 2.66 -0.67 -11.84
N THR A 508 1.52 -0.35 -11.23
CA THR A 508 0.52 0.60 -11.78
C THR A 508 0.90 2.06 -11.51
N ASP A 509 0.27 3.04 -12.16
CA ASP A 509 0.49 4.47 -11.90
C ASP A 509 0.15 4.87 -10.45
N ASP A 510 -0.79 4.16 -9.84
CA ASP A 510 -1.13 4.22 -8.42
C ASP A 510 -0.19 3.37 -7.54
N LEU A 511 0.97 2.98 -8.04
CA LEU A 511 2.04 2.25 -7.35
C LEU A 511 1.62 0.91 -6.74
N ILE A 512 0.48 0.35 -7.15
CA ILE A 512 0.03 -0.96 -6.70
C ILE A 512 0.83 -2.02 -7.45
N VAL A 513 1.45 -2.93 -6.69
CA VAL A 513 2.15 -4.09 -7.24
C VAL A 513 1.13 -5.13 -7.70
N CYS A 514 1.21 -5.49 -8.97
CA CYS A 514 0.34 -6.46 -9.62
C CYS A 514 1.15 -7.68 -10.05
N ALA A 515 0.57 -8.87 -9.89
CA ALA A 515 1.14 -10.08 -10.45
C ALA A 515 0.84 -10.18 -11.95
N SER A 516 1.75 -10.80 -12.69
CA SER A 516 1.57 -11.20 -14.09
C SER A 516 0.34 -12.11 -14.24
N ALA A 517 -0.32 -12.02 -15.39
CA ALA A 517 -1.38 -12.95 -15.75
C ALA A 517 -0.81 -14.36 -15.95
N GLU A 518 -1.60 -15.36 -15.59
CA GLU A 518 -1.24 -16.76 -15.77
C GLU A 518 -2.08 -17.39 -16.88
N LEU A 519 -1.45 -18.20 -17.73
CA LEU A 519 -2.18 -19.07 -18.65
C LEU A 519 -2.67 -20.27 -17.85
N SER A 520 -3.99 -20.42 -17.72
CA SER A 520 -4.55 -21.61 -17.10
C SER A 520 -4.43 -22.78 -18.07
N THR A 521 -3.75 -23.84 -17.62
CA THR A 521 -3.92 -25.19 -18.18
C THR A 521 -5.00 -25.96 -17.43
N GLU A 522 -5.82 -25.30 -16.58
CA GLU A 522 -6.93 -25.94 -15.87
C GLU A 522 -7.93 -26.46 -16.90
N SER A 523 -7.73 -27.71 -17.32
CA SER A 523 -8.86 -28.58 -17.58
C SER A 523 -9.66 -28.51 -16.29
N ARG A 524 -10.89 -27.99 -16.32
CA ARG A 524 -11.87 -28.28 -15.28
C ARG A 524 -11.83 -29.80 -15.13
N THR A 525 -11.13 -30.30 -14.12
CA THR A 525 -11.33 -31.66 -13.69
C THR A 525 -12.70 -31.58 -13.06
N ASP A 526 -13.72 -31.86 -13.87
CA ASP A 526 -15.02 -32.27 -13.35
C ASP A 526 -14.69 -33.45 -12.45
N PHE A 527 -14.49 -33.18 -11.15
CA PHE A 527 -14.29 -34.23 -10.17
C PHE A 527 -15.52 -35.11 -10.30
N GLU A 528 -15.31 -36.30 -10.86
CA GLU A 528 -16.39 -37.23 -11.12
C GLU A 528 -17.00 -37.56 -9.76
N THR A 529 -18.13 -36.93 -9.43
CA THR A 529 -18.72 -37.03 -8.10
C THR A 529 -19.17 -38.46 -7.94
N ARG A 530 -18.44 -39.24 -7.13
CA ARG A 530 -18.75 -40.64 -6.85
C ARG A 530 -19.35 -40.78 -5.47
N CYS A 531 -20.30 -41.68 -5.33
CA CYS A 531 -20.87 -41.97 -4.03
C CYS A 531 -19.83 -42.65 -3.15
N LEU A 532 -19.54 -42.06 -1.98
CA LEU A 532 -18.58 -42.62 -1.03
C LEU A 532 -18.92 -44.08 -0.63
N SER A 533 -20.20 -44.37 -0.47
CA SER A 533 -20.69 -45.70 -0.08
C SER A 533 -20.77 -46.70 -1.25
N CYS A 534 -21.33 -46.31 -2.39
CA CYS A 534 -21.62 -47.26 -3.49
C CYS A 534 -20.78 -47.05 -4.76
N THR A 535 -19.86 -46.09 -4.76
CA THR A 535 -18.95 -45.69 -5.86
C THR A 535 -19.61 -45.29 -7.18
N LYS A 536 -20.94 -45.23 -7.26
CA LYS A 536 -21.67 -44.75 -8.45
C LYS A 536 -21.30 -43.31 -8.77
N ALA A 537 -20.95 -43.03 -10.03
CA ALA A 537 -20.59 -41.70 -10.55
C ALA A 537 -21.81 -40.83 -10.98
N ALA A 538 -22.99 -41.45 -11.12
CA ALA A 538 -24.21 -40.76 -11.53
C ALA A 538 -25.33 -40.96 -10.49
N ALA A 539 -25.89 -39.85 -10.00
CA ALA A 539 -27.03 -39.83 -9.11
C ALA A 539 -27.91 -38.61 -9.41
N SER A 540 -29.24 -38.77 -9.32
CA SER A 540 -30.19 -37.65 -9.50
C SER A 540 -30.09 -36.58 -8.41
N LYS A 541 -29.54 -36.92 -7.25
CA LYS A 541 -29.33 -36.02 -6.12
C LYS A 541 -28.17 -36.49 -5.25
N TRP A 542 -27.32 -35.55 -4.86
CA TRP A 542 -26.17 -35.75 -3.98
C TRP A 542 -26.44 -35.16 -2.60
N ARG A 543 -26.02 -35.85 -1.55
CA ARG A 543 -26.19 -35.43 -0.15
C ARG A 543 -24.82 -35.46 0.53
N LYS A 544 -24.56 -34.49 1.40
CA LYS A 544 -23.34 -34.47 2.23
C LYS A 544 -23.33 -35.68 3.17
N VAL A 545 -22.13 -36.21 3.43
CA VAL A 545 -21.92 -37.29 4.39
C VAL A 545 -22.04 -36.71 5.81
N PRO A 546 -22.96 -37.21 6.68
CA PRO A 546 -23.13 -36.66 8.02
C PRO A 546 -21.97 -36.89 9.00
N TRP A 547 -21.15 -37.91 8.76
CA TRP A 547 -20.11 -38.38 9.69
C TRP A 547 -18.67 -38.06 9.28
N LEU A 548 -18.49 -37.38 8.14
CA LEU A 548 -17.19 -36.87 7.71
C LEU A 548 -17.29 -35.36 7.63
N GLY A 549 -16.32 -34.67 8.22
CA GLY A 549 -16.18 -33.21 8.12
C GLY A 549 -15.71 -32.74 6.75
N ASP A 550 -15.36 -33.68 5.85
CA ASP A 550 -14.90 -33.38 4.51
C ASP A 550 -16.07 -32.90 3.62
N VAL A 551 -15.85 -31.77 2.95
CA VAL A 551 -16.83 -31.09 2.12
C VAL A 551 -17.01 -31.75 0.76
N PHE A 552 -16.20 -32.74 0.37
CA PHE A 552 -16.25 -33.35 -0.98
C PHE A 552 -16.93 -34.71 -1.01
N ASP A 553 -16.95 -35.44 0.09
CA ASP A 553 -17.62 -36.73 0.12
C ASP A 553 -19.14 -36.58 0.02
N ARG A 554 -19.73 -37.39 -0.87
CA ARG A 554 -21.17 -37.39 -1.13
C ARG A 554 -21.72 -38.79 -1.07
N LEU A 555 -22.96 -38.89 -0.60
CA LEU A 555 -23.80 -40.06 -0.83
C LEU A 555 -24.74 -39.77 -2.00
N CYS A 556 -24.92 -40.76 -2.87
CA CYS A 556 -26.06 -40.75 -3.76
C CYS A 556 -27.35 -40.80 -2.93
N ASN A 557 -28.46 -40.32 -3.49
CA ASN A 557 -29.74 -40.26 -2.78
C ASN A 557 -30.16 -41.61 -2.15
N ALA A 558 -29.89 -42.73 -2.82
CA ALA A 558 -30.21 -44.06 -2.30
C ALA A 558 -29.39 -44.43 -1.06
N CYS A 559 -28.08 -44.19 -1.08
CA CYS A 559 -27.21 -44.44 0.07
C CYS A 559 -27.53 -43.50 1.23
N TRP A 560 -27.87 -42.24 0.95
CA TRP A 560 -28.28 -41.30 1.98
C TRP A 560 -29.60 -41.72 2.65
N LEU A 561 -30.61 -42.12 1.88
CA LEU A 561 -31.88 -42.63 2.43
C LEU A 561 -31.69 -43.93 3.23
N SER A 562 -30.71 -44.73 2.84
CA SER A 562 -30.36 -45.95 3.58
C SER A 562 -29.74 -45.56 4.93
N PHE A 563 -28.78 -44.63 4.92
CA PHE A 563 -28.15 -44.12 6.13
C PHE A 563 -29.15 -43.42 7.05
N SER A 564 -30.03 -42.57 6.54
CA SER A 564 -31.00 -41.84 7.37
C SER A 564 -32.03 -42.76 8.05
N ARG A 565 -32.17 -44.01 7.57
CA ARG A 565 -33.05 -45.01 8.18
C ARG A 565 -32.30 -45.94 9.15
N THR A 566 -31.05 -46.24 8.86
CA THR A 566 -30.27 -47.23 9.63
C THR A 566 -29.30 -46.60 10.62
N HIS A 567 -28.88 -45.35 10.39
CA HIS A 567 -27.78 -44.68 11.07
C HIS A 567 -26.52 -45.53 11.20
N MET A 568 -26.29 -46.42 10.22
CA MET A 568 -25.21 -47.39 10.29
C MET A 568 -24.37 -47.44 9.02
N ARG A 569 -23.05 -47.47 9.25
CA ARG A 569 -22.02 -47.60 8.22
C ARG A 569 -20.99 -48.65 8.61
N CYS A 570 -20.14 -49.03 7.67
CA CYS A 570 -19.04 -49.94 7.90
C CYS A 570 -18.07 -49.39 8.96
N SER A 571 -17.68 -50.23 9.93
CA SER A 571 -16.69 -49.87 10.96
C SER A 571 -15.28 -49.63 10.40
N ASN A 572 -14.96 -50.20 9.24
CA ASN A 572 -13.76 -49.85 8.49
C ASN A 572 -13.92 -48.49 7.80
N ASP A 573 -13.19 -47.47 8.29
CA ASP A 573 -13.23 -46.08 7.81
C ASP A 573 -12.74 -45.90 6.37
N THR A 574 -12.05 -46.89 5.78
CA THR A 574 -11.69 -46.86 4.35
C THR A 574 -12.83 -47.34 3.44
N CYS A 575 -13.75 -48.16 3.97
CA CYS A 575 -14.80 -48.79 3.17
C CYS A 575 -16.03 -47.88 2.99
N ASN A 576 -16.39 -47.13 4.04
CA ASN A 576 -17.51 -46.17 4.07
C ASN A 576 -18.87 -46.68 3.54
N TYR A 577 -19.04 -48.00 3.46
CA TYR A 577 -20.28 -48.62 3.00
C TYR A 577 -21.42 -48.33 3.97
N VAL A 578 -22.59 -47.98 3.43
CA VAL A 578 -23.81 -47.71 4.20
C VAL A 578 -24.71 -48.93 4.11
N PHE A 579 -25.13 -49.45 5.26
CA PHE A 579 -25.97 -50.65 5.31
C PHE A 579 -27.42 -50.34 4.93
N ARG A 580 -28.02 -51.22 4.12
CA ARG A 580 -29.47 -51.26 3.92
C ARG A 580 -30.15 -51.91 5.12
N LYS A 581 -31.44 -51.63 5.33
CA LYS A 581 -32.23 -52.20 6.45
C LYS A 581 -32.15 -53.73 6.53
N SER A 582 -32.16 -54.43 5.39
CA SER A 582 -32.02 -55.89 5.34
C SER A 582 -30.62 -56.40 5.71
N GLU A 583 -29.58 -55.58 5.53
CA GLU A 583 -28.18 -55.96 5.77
C GLU A 583 -27.74 -55.72 7.21
N VAL A 584 -28.47 -54.85 7.92
CA VAL A 584 -28.28 -54.61 9.36
C VAL A 584 -28.41 -55.90 10.17
N ALA A 585 -29.39 -56.75 9.84
CA ALA A 585 -29.64 -58.00 10.55
C ALA A 585 -28.46 -58.98 10.43
N THR A 586 -27.76 -58.98 9.30
CA THR A 586 -26.62 -59.86 9.04
C THR A 586 -25.31 -59.40 9.70
N ARG A 587 -25.26 -58.18 10.27
CA ARG A 587 -24.10 -57.60 10.99
C ARG A 587 -22.74 -57.73 10.28
N ARG A 588 -22.70 -57.83 8.95
CA ARG A 588 -21.46 -57.98 8.19
C ARG A 588 -21.48 -57.21 6.87
N CYS A 589 -20.48 -56.35 6.66
CA CYS A 589 -20.29 -55.60 5.43
C CYS A 589 -19.93 -56.55 4.29
N LYS A 590 -20.71 -56.57 3.21
CA LYS A 590 -20.43 -57.42 2.04
C LYS A 590 -19.13 -57.06 1.30
N ARG A 591 -18.59 -55.86 1.52
CA ARG A 591 -17.40 -55.37 0.81
C ARG A 591 -16.08 -55.73 1.50
N CYS A 592 -16.04 -55.73 2.83
CA CYS A 592 -14.81 -55.92 3.59
C CYS A 592 -14.96 -56.83 4.81
N GLY A 593 -16.15 -57.40 5.03
CA GLY A 593 -16.41 -58.33 6.13
C GLY A 593 -16.52 -57.70 7.52
N SER A 594 -16.32 -56.38 7.66
CA SER A 594 -16.38 -55.67 8.94
C SER A 594 -17.81 -55.48 9.47
N SER A 595 -17.94 -55.26 10.78
CA SER A 595 -19.22 -55.02 11.45
C SER A 595 -19.81 -53.63 11.15
N PRO A 596 -21.14 -53.44 11.31
CA PRO A 596 -21.74 -52.11 11.35
C PRO A 596 -21.26 -51.32 12.57
N ARG A 597 -21.04 -50.03 12.39
CA ARG A 597 -20.86 -49.03 13.45
C ARG A 597 -21.98 -47.99 13.29
N GLN A 598 -22.50 -47.49 14.41
CA GLN A 598 -23.35 -46.30 14.38
C GLN A 598 -22.53 -45.12 13.86
N GLY A 599 -23.03 -44.52 12.78
CA GLY A 599 -22.35 -43.46 12.03
C GLY A 599 -22.75 -42.08 12.49
#